data_AF-X6ND72-F1
#
_entry.id   AF-X6ND72-F1
#
_cell.length_a   1.000
_cell.length_b   1.000
_cell.length_c   1.000
_cell.angle_alpha   90.00
_cell.angle_beta   90.00
_cell.angle_gamma   90.00
#
_symmetry.space_group_name_H-M   'P 1'
#
loop_
_entity.id
_entity.type
_entity.pdbx_description
1 polymer ?
#
loop_
_entity_poly.entity_id
_entity_poly.type
_entity_poly.pdbx_seq_one_letter_code
_entity_poly.pdbx_strand_id
1 'polypeptide(L)'
;MTDENPEKPDNSAEPGSRRTLAIENGNGEKAIGNGNNTSHLFVYASEKAGMQHINKQKLQETLYEMSKDSKYFQNELRRAQQVCVSCRRTNKTKERKIKNMTDEQVQSMQWKCDRQLQTIDSQERDLTKTWIHIDMDMFYAA
;
A
#
# COMPACT_ATOMS: atom_id res chain seq x y z
N MET A 1 22.78 -30.18 50.52
CA MET A 1 21.54 -30.64 49.85
C MET A 1 20.40 -30.00 50.63
N THR A 2 20.09 -28.76 50.27
CA THR A 2 19.02 -27.97 50.87
C THR A 2 17.94 -27.87 49.81
N ASP A 3 16.78 -28.45 50.11
CA ASP A 3 15.61 -28.44 49.26
C ASP A 3 15.11 -27.00 49.06
N GLU A 4 15.17 -26.52 47.83
CA GLU A 4 14.50 -25.31 47.39
C GLU A 4 13.02 -25.64 47.13
N ASN A 5 12.13 -25.07 47.93
CA ASN A 5 10.70 -25.03 47.67
C ASN A 5 10.40 -23.75 46.88
N PRO A 6 9.97 -23.80 45.61
CA PRO A 6 9.70 -22.58 44.85
C PRO A 6 8.38 -21.94 45.31
N GLU A 7 8.49 -20.67 45.72
CA GLU A 7 7.37 -19.79 46.05
C GLU A 7 6.34 -19.73 44.90
N LYS A 8 5.06 -19.84 45.27
CA LYS A 8 3.92 -19.51 44.42
C LYS A 8 3.92 -17.98 44.19
N PRO A 9 3.85 -17.48 42.94
CA PRO A 9 3.58 -16.06 42.73
C PRO A 9 2.11 -15.76 43.01
N ASP A 10 1.92 -14.77 43.88
CA ASP A 10 0.66 -14.09 44.22
C ASP A 10 -0.06 -13.61 42.95
N ASN A 11 -1.32 -14.01 42.82
CA ASN A 11 -2.17 -13.71 41.68
C ASN A 11 -3.24 -12.70 42.14
N SER A 12 -2.82 -11.45 42.32
CA SER A 12 -3.70 -10.33 42.61
C SER A 12 -3.26 -9.07 41.84
N ALA A 13 -3.48 -9.06 40.52
CA ALA A 13 -3.37 -7.86 39.70
C ALA A 13 -4.66 -7.66 38.88
N GLU A 14 -5.30 -6.51 39.10
CA GLU A 14 -6.59 -6.08 38.57
C GLU A 14 -6.67 -6.05 37.04
N PRO A 15 -7.87 -6.29 36.44
CA PRO A 15 -8.04 -6.26 35.01
C PRO A 15 -8.33 -4.82 34.55
N GLY A 16 -7.33 -4.16 33.96
CA GLY A 16 -7.60 -2.99 33.14
C GLY A 16 -6.61 -1.86 33.30
N SER A 17 -5.50 -1.92 32.55
CA SER A 17 -4.88 -0.70 32.06
C SER A 17 -4.62 -0.86 30.56
N ARG A 18 -5.54 -0.27 29.80
CA ARG A 18 -5.54 -0.19 28.34
C ARG A 18 -4.26 0.56 27.93
N ARG A 19 -3.20 -0.15 27.56
CA ARG A 19 -2.07 0.49 26.87
C ARG A 19 -2.52 0.88 25.46
N THR A 20 -3.04 2.09 25.33
CA THR A 20 -3.07 2.79 24.05
C THR A 20 -1.62 2.98 23.62
N LEU A 21 -1.19 2.26 22.58
CA LEU A 21 0.07 2.54 21.90
C LEU A 21 -0.12 3.86 21.13
N ALA A 22 0.09 4.97 21.83
CA ALA A 22 0.25 6.28 21.21
C ALA A 22 1.56 6.26 20.41
N ILE A 23 1.45 6.41 19.09
CA ILE A 23 2.60 6.71 18.24
C ILE A 23 2.86 8.21 18.40
N GLU A 24 3.76 8.57 19.31
CA GLU A 24 4.27 9.93 19.43
C GLU A 24 5.13 10.26 18.21
N ASN A 25 4.60 11.07 17.30
CA ASN A 25 5.39 11.72 16.26
C ASN A 25 5.89 13.06 16.80
N GLY A 26 7.09 13.06 17.38
CA GLY A 26 7.85 14.27 17.65
C GLY A 26 8.33 14.90 16.34
N ASN A 27 7.61 15.92 15.86
CA ASN A 27 8.12 17.20 15.35
C ASN A 27 7.03 17.90 14.54
N GLY A 28 6.68 19.12 14.99
CA GLY A 28 5.63 19.97 14.44
C GLY A 28 5.97 20.57 13.08
N GLU A 29 5.86 19.77 12.02
CA GLU A 29 5.60 20.25 10.68
C GLU A 29 4.29 19.63 10.19
N LYS A 30 3.29 20.47 9.89
CA LYS A 30 2.01 20.03 9.32
C LYS A 30 2.26 19.48 7.91
N ALA A 31 2.54 18.18 7.83
CA ALA A 31 2.35 17.41 6.62
C ALA A 31 0.85 17.36 6.32
N ILE A 32 0.39 18.18 5.36
CA ILE A 32 -0.92 18.00 4.74
C ILE A 32 -0.81 16.71 3.91
N GLY A 33 -1.09 15.59 4.54
CA GLY A 33 -1.08 14.27 3.95
C GLY A 33 -2.04 13.39 4.75
N ASN A 34 -3.22 13.17 4.18
CA ASN A 34 -4.35 12.42 4.73
C ASN A 34 -3.94 11.22 5.60
N GLY A 35 -4.59 11.08 6.75
CA GLY A 35 -4.31 10.06 7.76
C GLY A 35 -4.24 8.64 7.20
N ASN A 36 -3.31 7.85 7.76
CA ASN A 36 -3.19 6.39 7.72
C ASN A 36 -4.10 5.70 6.70
N ASN A 37 -3.76 5.81 5.41
CA ASN A 37 -4.53 5.18 4.36
C ASN A 37 -4.28 3.66 4.38
N THR A 38 -4.99 2.94 5.25
CA THR A 38 -4.98 1.48 5.38
C THR A 38 -5.62 0.76 4.20
N SER A 39 -6.07 1.46 3.17
CA SER A 39 -6.78 0.87 2.02
C SER A 39 -5.96 -0.24 1.36
N HIS A 40 -4.65 -0.05 1.23
CA HIS A 40 -3.73 -1.04 0.65
C HIS A 40 -3.54 -2.31 1.49
N LEU A 41 -3.95 -2.30 2.77
CA LEU A 41 -3.91 -3.48 3.64
C LEU A 41 -5.06 -4.45 3.34
N PHE A 42 -6.06 -3.98 2.61
CA PHE A 42 -7.26 -4.73 2.30
C PHE A 42 -7.44 -4.85 0.80
N VAL A 43 -7.75 -6.05 0.33
CA VAL A 43 -8.10 -6.28 -1.09
C VAL A 43 -9.56 -5.86 -1.30
N TYR A 44 -9.85 -4.57 -1.18
CA TYR A 44 -11.12 -4.01 -1.62
C TYR A 44 -10.88 -2.92 -2.66
N ALA A 45 -11.18 -3.26 -3.92
CA ALA A 45 -11.18 -2.30 -5.01
C ALA A 45 -12.62 -1.77 -5.19
N SER A 46 -12.85 -0.53 -4.79
CA SER A 46 -14.08 0.22 -5.12
C SER A 46 -14.25 0.52 -6.62
N GLU A 47 -13.31 0.06 -7.45
CA GLU A 47 -13.19 0.40 -8.87
C GLU A 47 -13.81 -0.65 -9.80
N LYS A 48 -14.62 -1.56 -9.25
CA LYS A 48 -15.40 -2.51 -10.06
C LYS A 48 -16.65 -1.83 -10.62
N ALA A 49 -17.16 -2.35 -11.73
CA ALA A 49 -18.41 -1.90 -12.31
C ALA A 49 -19.57 -2.00 -11.30
N GLY A 50 -20.43 -0.98 -11.27
CA GLY A 50 -21.61 -0.94 -10.39
C GLY A 50 -21.36 -0.49 -8.95
N MET A 51 -20.11 -0.12 -8.59
CA MET A 51 -19.74 0.26 -7.22
C MET A 51 -19.49 1.77 -7.03
N GLN A 52 -19.88 2.60 -8.01
CA GLN A 52 -19.52 4.01 -8.08
C GLN A 52 -20.08 4.86 -6.92
N HIS A 53 -21.20 4.45 -6.32
CA HIS A 53 -21.91 5.21 -5.29
C HIS A 53 -21.57 4.80 -3.85
N ILE A 54 -20.62 3.88 -3.66
CA ILE A 54 -20.27 3.37 -2.32
C ILE A 54 -19.44 4.42 -1.56
N ASN A 55 -19.84 4.71 -0.32
CA ASN A 55 -19.04 5.54 0.59
C ASN A 55 -17.79 4.75 1.03
N LYS A 56 -16.66 5.06 0.38
CA LYS A 56 -15.38 4.38 0.59
C LYS A 56 -14.85 4.52 2.02
N GLN A 57 -15.04 5.68 2.64
CA GLN A 57 -14.53 5.96 3.98
C GLN A 57 -15.23 5.08 5.03
N LYS A 58 -16.57 5.09 5.04
CA LYS A 58 -17.34 4.28 6.00
C LYS A 58 -17.04 2.79 5.85
N LEU A 59 -16.89 2.34 4.61
CA LEU A 59 -16.52 0.95 4.33
C LEU A 59 -15.14 0.62 4.88
N GLN A 60 -14.14 1.46 4.62
CA GLN A 60 -12.77 1.25 5.09
C GLN A 60 -12.69 1.24 6.62
N GLU A 61 -13.41 2.14 7.28
CA GLU A 61 -13.54 2.16 8.75
C GLU A 61 -14.14 0.84 9.26
N THR A 62 -15.25 0.40 8.66
CA THR A 62 -15.91 -0.87 9.04
C THR A 62 -14.97 -2.06 8.86
N LEU A 63 -14.29 -2.12 7.71
CA LEU A 63 -13.38 -3.22 7.38
C LEU A 63 -12.16 -3.27 8.30
N TYR A 64 -11.62 -2.09 8.62
CA TYR A 64 -10.52 -1.96 9.56
C TYR A 64 -10.92 -2.45 10.95
N GLU A 65 -12.05 -1.96 11.48
CA GLU A 65 -12.54 -2.36 12.80
C GLU A 65 -12.81 -3.87 12.90
N MET A 66 -13.34 -4.48 11.84
CA MET A 66 -13.57 -5.93 11.80
C MET A 66 -12.29 -6.76 11.68
N SER A 67 -11.20 -6.19 11.14
CA SER A 67 -10.01 -6.96 10.75
C SER A 67 -8.78 -6.70 11.61
N LYS A 68 -8.71 -5.58 12.35
CA LYS A 68 -7.50 -5.09 13.03
C LYS A 68 -6.82 -6.09 13.96
N ASP A 69 -7.58 -6.97 14.59
CA ASP A 69 -7.07 -7.96 15.56
C ASP A 69 -6.72 -9.32 14.93
N SER A 70 -6.89 -9.45 13.60
CA SER A 70 -6.57 -10.68 12.88
C SER A 70 -5.06 -10.84 12.66
N LYS A 71 -4.59 -12.10 12.74
CA LYS A 71 -3.23 -12.47 12.31
C LYS A 71 -2.95 -12.09 10.86
N TYR A 72 -3.97 -12.14 10.00
CA TYR A 72 -3.86 -11.73 8.61
C TYR A 72 -3.54 -10.23 8.50
N PHE A 73 -4.27 -9.39 9.25
CA PHE A 73 -4.06 -7.94 9.24
C PHE A 73 -2.64 -7.56 9.68
N GLN A 74 -2.13 -8.18 10.74
CA GLN A 74 -0.74 -7.96 11.19
C GLN A 74 0.29 -8.35 10.12
N ASN A 75 0.03 -9.43 9.38
CA ASN A 75 0.91 -9.85 8.30
C ASN A 75 0.87 -8.90 7.10
N GLU A 76 -0.31 -8.42 6.70
CA GLU A 76 -0.45 -7.42 5.65
C GLU A 76 0.20 -6.09 6.05
N LEU A 77 0.10 -5.69 7.31
CA LEU A 77 0.80 -4.51 7.83
C LEU A 77 2.32 -4.66 7.69
N ARG A 78 2.87 -5.84 8.00
CA ARG A 78 4.30 -6.11 7.81
C ARG A 78 4.70 -6.05 6.33
N ARG A 79 3.91 -6.64 5.43
CA ARG A 79 4.15 -6.61 3.98
C ARG A 79 4.11 -5.19 3.44
N ALA A 80 3.11 -4.41 3.84
CA ALA A 80 2.99 -3.00 3.50
C ALA A 80 4.21 -2.18 3.94
N GLN A 81 4.69 -2.38 5.17
CA GLN A 81 5.89 -1.73 5.65
C GLN A 81 7.11 -2.07 4.78
N GLN A 82 7.27 -3.33 4.38
CA GLN A 82 8.36 -3.75 3.49
C GLN A 82 8.27 -3.07 2.12
N VAL A 83 7.07 -2.99 1.54
CA VAL A 83 6.82 -2.27 0.27
C VAL A 83 7.14 -0.80 0.42
N CYS A 84 6.66 -0.12 1.47
CA CYS A 84 6.96 1.28 1.74
C CYS A 84 8.47 1.55 1.84
N VAL A 85 9.20 0.68 2.53
CA VAL A 85 10.67 0.77 2.62
C VAL A 85 11.32 0.59 1.25
N SER A 86 10.87 -0.37 0.45
CA SER A 86 11.37 -0.61 -0.91
C SER A 86 11.12 0.60 -1.83
N CYS A 87 9.89 1.13 -1.83
CA CYS A 87 9.52 2.33 -2.57
C CYS A 87 10.38 3.52 -2.16
N ARG A 88 10.57 3.74 -0.85
CA ARG A 88 11.41 4.85 -0.35
C ARG A 88 12.86 4.73 -0.81
N ARG A 89 13.44 3.53 -0.80
CA ARG A 89 14.82 3.29 -1.30
C ARG A 89 14.93 3.55 -2.80
N THR A 90 13.95 3.08 -3.55
CA THR A 90 13.89 3.24 -5.01
C THR A 90 13.75 4.71 -5.38
N ASN A 91 12.83 5.43 -4.75
CA ASN A 91 12.60 6.85 -5.00
C ASN A 91 13.81 7.70 -4.63
N LYS A 92 14.45 7.46 -3.47
CA LYS A 92 15.70 8.16 -3.11
C LYS A 92 16.81 7.94 -4.15
N THR A 93 16.94 6.72 -4.67
CA THR A 93 17.93 6.42 -5.72
C THR A 93 17.59 7.14 -7.02
N LYS A 94 16.31 7.14 -7.43
CA LYS A 94 15.83 7.86 -8.62
C LYS A 94 16.06 9.37 -8.49
N GLU A 95 15.65 9.97 -7.38
CA GLU A 95 15.83 11.40 -7.10
C GLU A 95 17.30 11.82 -7.18
N ARG A 96 18.22 11.03 -6.61
CA ARG A 96 19.67 11.29 -6.71
C ARG A 96 20.16 11.24 -8.16
N LYS A 97 19.70 10.25 -8.94
CA LYS A 97 20.06 10.15 -10.36
C LYS A 97 19.56 11.36 -11.15
N ILE A 98 18.30 11.74 -10.95
CA ILE A 98 17.68 12.89 -11.63
C ILE A 98 18.41 14.19 -11.27
N LYS A 99 18.72 14.41 -9.99
CA LYS A 99 19.47 15.60 -9.54
C LYS A 99 20.86 15.73 -10.16
N ASN A 100 21.48 14.61 -10.53
CA ASN A 100 22.83 14.58 -11.09
C ASN A 100 22.83 14.50 -12.63
N MET A 101 21.66 14.54 -13.28
CA MET A 101 21.57 14.53 -14.74
C MET A 101 21.81 15.92 -15.31
N THR A 102 22.54 15.99 -16.42
CA THR A 102 22.69 17.23 -17.20
C THR A 102 21.54 17.40 -18.18
N ASP A 103 21.28 18.64 -18.61
CA ASP A 103 20.23 18.93 -19.60
C ASP A 103 20.44 18.17 -20.92
N GLU A 104 21.69 17.99 -21.34
CA GLU A 104 22.05 17.19 -22.52
C GLU A 104 21.67 15.72 -22.37
N GLN A 105 21.87 15.13 -21.18
CA GLN A 105 21.48 13.75 -20.91
C GLN A 105 19.96 13.61 -20.92
N VAL A 106 19.23 14.56 -20.34
CA VAL A 106 17.77 14.59 -20.35
C VAL A 106 17.25 14.69 -21.78
N GLN A 107 17.77 15.62 -22.58
CA GLN A 107 17.40 15.77 -23.99
C GLN A 107 17.71 14.51 -24.81
N SER A 108 18.88 13.89 -24.61
CA SER A 108 19.24 12.64 -25.29
C SER A 108 18.27 11.50 -24.93
N MET A 109 17.88 11.39 -23.66
CA MET A 109 16.90 10.39 -23.21
C MET A 109 15.51 10.67 -23.78
N GLN A 110 15.08 11.93 -23.78
CA GLN A 110 13.80 12.34 -24.37
C GLN A 110 13.75 11.97 -25.86
N TRP A 111 14.80 12.30 -26.62
CA TRP A 111 14.89 11.95 -28.04
C TRP A 111 14.81 10.44 -28.28
N LYS A 112 15.44 9.62 -27.42
CA LYS A 112 15.34 8.16 -27.51
C LYS A 112 13.90 7.68 -27.25
N CYS A 113 13.23 8.23 -26.24
CA CYS A 113 11.83 7.90 -25.95
C CYS A 113 10.92 8.30 -27.11
N ASP A 114 11.09 9.50 -27.68
CA ASP A 114 10.27 10.00 -28.78
C ASP A 114 10.46 9.14 -30.04
N ARG A 115 11.69 8.73 -30.34
CA ARG A 115 11.98 7.80 -31.44
C ARG A 115 11.30 6.45 -31.23
N GLN A 116 11.34 5.90 -30.01
CA GLN A 116 10.65 4.65 -29.69
C GLN A 116 9.13 4.78 -29.85
N LEU A 117 8.56 5.89 -29.37
CA LEU A 117 7.14 6.17 -29.52
C LEU A 117 6.75 6.25 -31.01
N GLN A 118 7.55 6.94 -31.83
CA GLN A 118 7.34 7.01 -33.27
C GLN A 118 7.38 5.63 -33.94
N THR A 119 8.32 4.76 -33.55
CA THR A 119 8.38 3.38 -34.05
C THR A 119 7.11 2.61 -33.69
N ILE A 120 6.67 2.68 -32.44
CA ILE A 120 5.45 2.00 -32.00
C ILE A 120 4.25 2.51 -32.80
N ASP A 121 4.06 3.83 -32.90
CA ASP A 121 2.88 4.41 -33.55
C ASP A 121 2.85 4.21 -35.07
N SER A 122 4.00 4.30 -35.75
CA SER A 122 4.05 4.28 -37.22
C SER A 122 4.32 2.90 -37.83
N GLN A 123 5.03 2.01 -37.11
CA GLN A 123 5.49 0.74 -37.65
C GLN A 123 4.82 -0.47 -36.98
N GLU A 124 4.61 -0.40 -35.66
CA GLU A 124 4.12 -1.56 -34.89
C GLU A 124 2.61 -1.53 -34.64
N ARG A 125 2.00 -0.34 -34.65
CA ARG A 125 0.58 -0.17 -34.36
C ARG A 125 -0.30 -0.74 -35.48
N ASP A 126 -0.77 -1.95 -35.27
CA ASP A 126 -1.72 -2.63 -36.16
C ASP A 126 -3.18 -2.42 -35.69
N LEU A 127 -3.94 -1.61 -36.41
CA LEU A 127 -5.38 -1.36 -36.19
C LEU A 127 -6.28 -2.19 -37.11
N THR A 128 -5.74 -3.13 -37.88
CA THR A 128 -6.53 -3.97 -38.79
C THR A 128 -7.32 -5.05 -38.06
N LYS A 129 -6.96 -5.35 -36.82
CA LYS A 129 -7.58 -6.39 -35.99
C LYS A 129 -8.73 -5.85 -35.16
N THR A 130 -9.81 -6.62 -35.07
CA THR A 130 -10.87 -6.39 -34.10
C THR A 130 -10.64 -7.26 -32.87
N TRP A 131 -10.48 -6.62 -31.71
CA TRP A 131 -10.33 -7.31 -30.44
C TRP A 131 -11.66 -7.31 -29.70
N ILE A 132 -12.14 -8.51 -29.34
CA ILE A 132 -13.38 -8.69 -28.58
C ILE A 132 -12.99 -9.19 -27.20
N HIS A 133 -13.29 -8.39 -26.18
CA HIS A 133 -13.17 -8.79 -24.78
C HIS A 133 -14.56 -9.12 -24.26
N ILE A 134 -14.79 -10.40 -23.92
CA ILE A 134 -16.03 -10.86 -23.32
C ILE A 134 -15.77 -11.07 -21.84
N ASP A 135 -16.48 -10.31 -21.00
CA ASP A 135 -16.45 -10.46 -19.55
C ASP A 135 -17.84 -10.90 -19.07
N MET A 136 -17.89 -11.89 -18.19
CA MET A 136 -19.13 -12.45 -17.67
C MET A 136 -19.49 -11.76 -16.35
N ASP A 137 -20.63 -11.06 -16.34
CA ASP A 137 -21.12 -10.35 -15.15
C ASP A 137 -21.28 -11.31 -13.98
N MET A 138 -20.57 -11.04 -12.88
CA MET A 138 -20.63 -11.81 -11.64
C MET A 138 -20.59 -13.34 -11.86
N PHE A 139 -19.69 -13.83 -12.72
CA PHE A 139 -19.65 -15.22 -13.22
C PHE A 139 -19.99 -16.34 -12.21
N TYR A 140 -19.46 -16.31 -10.99
CA TYR A 140 -19.71 -17.35 -9.97
C TYR A 140 -20.97 -17.15 -9.12
N ALA A 141 -21.63 -16.00 -9.21
CA ALA A 141 -22.83 -15.66 -8.43
C ALA A 141 -24.10 -15.57 -9.29
N ALA A 142 -23.96 -15.80 -10.60
CA ALA A 142 -25.06 -15.88 -11.56
C ALA A 142 -25.93 -17.13 -11.36
#